data_AF-A0A935TRG3-F1
#
_entry.id   AF-A0A935TRG3-F1
#
_cell.length_a   1.000
_cell.length_b   1.000
_cell.length_c   1.000
_cell.angle_alpha   90.00
_cell.angle_beta   90.00
_cell.angle_gamma   90.00
#
_symmetry.space_group_name_H-M   'P 1'
#
loop_
_entity.id
_entity.type
_entity.pdbx_description
1 polymer ?
#
loop_
_entity_poly.entity_id
_entity_poly.type
_entity_poly.pdbx_seq_one_letter_code
_entity_poly.pdbx_strand_id
1 'polypeptide(L)'
;MYLQFDANHRRPTFNDLYWQPGGNTQLQPEKSWGLALRGQNKRLNINSKLHLQVSAKTYYRQINNWIQWIPNPQGVWSPRNVKSVANYGGMAWLESSFEQGKGWVFSGFFSLSATKTFTTKSSIANDASLYKQQIYVPVFQTEARIRYQTPNWYIQIEVPYTSKRYISSDHSNHLPVFFTAFV
;
A
#
# COMPACT_ATOMS: atom_id res chain seq x y z
N MET A 1 -16.80 13.71 -6.94
CA MET A 1 -16.24 12.68 -6.04
C MET A 1 -16.68 11.33 -6.57
N TYR A 2 -15.90 10.27 -6.39
CA TYR A 2 -16.26 8.92 -6.82
C TYR A 2 -16.24 7.96 -5.63
N LEU A 3 -17.31 7.19 -5.47
CA LEU A 3 -17.41 6.10 -4.50
C LEU A 3 -17.38 4.78 -5.28
N GLN A 4 -16.56 3.83 -4.84
CA GLN A 4 -16.44 2.52 -5.44
C GLN A 4 -16.60 1.45 -4.37
N PHE A 5 -17.46 0.47 -4.64
CA PHE A 5 -17.56 -0.77 -3.88
C PHE A 5 -16.98 -1.91 -4.72
N ASP A 6 -16.24 -2.82 -4.08
CA ASP A 6 -15.70 -4.01 -4.74
C ASP A 6 -15.87 -5.25 -3.87
N ALA A 7 -16.09 -6.39 -4.53
CA ALA A 7 -16.06 -7.71 -3.91
C ALA A 7 -15.25 -8.63 -4.82
N ASN A 8 -14.25 -9.29 -4.25
CA ASN A 8 -13.28 -10.12 -4.97
C ASN A 8 -13.07 -11.45 -4.26
N HIS A 9 -12.57 -12.44 -4.99
CA HIS A 9 -12.13 -13.70 -4.42
C HIS A 9 -10.81 -14.15 -5.04
N ARG A 10 -9.91 -14.70 -4.22
CA ARG A 10 -8.64 -15.29 -4.67
C ARG A 10 -8.71 -16.79 -4.45
N ARG A 11 -8.62 -17.56 -5.55
CA ARG A 11 -8.52 -19.02 -5.48
C ARG A 11 -7.13 -19.42 -4.94
N PRO A 12 -7.02 -20.51 -4.17
CA PRO A 12 -5.73 -21.05 -3.77
C PRO A 12 -4.84 -21.33 -4.99
N THR A 13 -3.54 -21.14 -4.84
CA THR A 13 -2.59 -21.43 -5.92
C THR A 13 -2.31 -22.93 -6.03
N PHE A 14 -1.68 -23.38 -7.12
CA PHE A 14 -1.24 -24.78 -7.23
C PHE A 14 -0.30 -25.21 -6.10
N ASN A 15 0.60 -24.32 -5.66
CA ASN A 15 1.47 -24.61 -4.53
C ASN A 15 0.67 -24.75 -3.23
N ASP A 16 -0.35 -23.91 -3.01
CA ASP A 16 -1.18 -24.03 -1.82
C ASP A 16 -1.92 -25.37 -1.77
N LEU A 17 -2.35 -25.88 -2.92
CA LEU A 17 -3.16 -27.10 -3.01
C LEU A 17 -2.32 -28.39 -3.04
N TYR A 18 -1.17 -28.37 -3.73
CA TYR A 18 -0.50 -29.62 -4.17
C TYR A 18 1.00 -29.68 -3.85
N TRP A 19 1.58 -28.72 -3.13
CA TRP A 19 2.98 -28.81 -2.70
C TRP A 19 3.23 -30.10 -1.92
N GLN A 20 4.38 -30.74 -2.12
CA GLN A 20 4.73 -31.96 -1.39
C GLN A 20 5.82 -31.65 -0.35
N PRO A 21 5.68 -32.06 0.92
CA PRO A 21 4.57 -32.83 1.51
C PRO A 21 3.43 -31.97 2.12
N GLY A 22 3.42 -30.64 1.91
CA GLY A 22 2.64 -29.70 2.73
C GLY A 22 1.31 -29.17 2.16
N GLY A 23 0.98 -29.45 0.90
CA GLY A 23 -0.20 -28.90 0.21
C GLY A 23 -1.52 -29.29 0.86
N ASN A 24 -2.54 -28.46 0.68
CA ASN A 24 -3.85 -28.64 1.31
C ASN A 24 -4.98 -28.41 0.29
N THR A 25 -5.60 -29.49 -0.18
CA THR A 25 -6.71 -29.42 -1.15
C THR A 25 -8.03 -28.92 -0.56
N GLN A 26 -8.14 -28.83 0.78
CA GLN A 26 -9.34 -28.39 1.49
C GLN A 26 -9.41 -26.87 1.69
N LEU A 27 -8.49 -26.11 1.08
CA LEU A 27 -8.46 -24.67 1.20
C LEU A 27 -9.70 -24.01 0.58
N GLN A 28 -10.27 -23.09 1.34
CA GLN A 28 -11.31 -22.20 0.85
C GLN A 28 -10.66 -21.01 0.11
N PRO A 29 -11.30 -20.49 -0.95
CA PRO A 29 -10.89 -19.22 -1.53
C PRO A 29 -10.93 -18.09 -0.50
N GLU A 30 -9.96 -17.20 -0.59
CA GLU A 30 -10.01 -15.93 0.12
C GLU A 30 -11.10 -15.06 -0.48
N LYS A 31 -11.91 -14.46 0.38
CA LYS A 31 -13.00 -13.56 -0.03
C LYS A 31 -12.74 -12.19 0.53
N SER A 32 -12.81 -11.16 -0.30
CA SER A 32 -12.63 -9.79 0.12
C SER A 32 -13.75 -8.89 -0.35
N TRP A 33 -14.06 -7.88 0.43
CA TRP A 33 -14.89 -6.76 -0.01
C TRP A 33 -14.25 -5.45 0.43
N GLY A 34 -14.51 -4.39 -0.30
CA GLY A 34 -13.91 -3.09 -0.04
C GLY A 34 -14.78 -1.93 -0.48
N LEU A 35 -14.45 -0.77 0.08
CA LEU A 35 -15.02 0.52 -0.26
C LEU A 35 -13.87 1.51 -0.47
N ALA A 36 -13.95 2.31 -1.52
CA ALA A 36 -13.00 3.38 -1.76
C ALA A 36 -13.72 4.67 -2.13
N LEU A 37 -13.25 5.79 -1.57
CA LEU A 37 -13.73 7.12 -1.89
C LEU A 37 -12.57 7.93 -2.47
N ARG A 38 -12.78 8.51 -3.65
CA ARG A 38 -11.78 9.32 -4.36
C ARG A 38 -12.30 10.73 -4.61
N GLY A 39 -11.52 11.72 -4.22
CA GLY A 39 -11.73 13.12 -4.58
C GLY A 39 -11.62 13.32 -6.09
N GLN A 40 -12.40 14.26 -6.64
CA GLN A 40 -12.26 14.61 -8.04
C GLN A 40 -10.88 15.23 -8.28
N ASN A 41 -10.19 14.75 -9.30
CA ASN A 41 -8.92 15.29 -9.71
C ASN A 41 -9.18 16.50 -10.61
N LYS A 42 -9.18 17.72 -10.03
CA LYS A 42 -9.36 18.96 -10.80
C LYS A 42 -8.07 19.77 -10.78
N ARG A 43 -7.63 20.17 -11.97
CA ARG A 43 -6.59 21.19 -12.15
C ARG A 43 -7.20 22.56 -11.88
N LEU A 44 -6.67 23.24 -10.89
CA LEU A 44 -6.97 24.60 -10.51
C LEU A 44 -5.94 25.53 -11.15
N ASN A 45 -6.40 26.42 -12.02
CA ASN A 45 -5.56 27.44 -12.62
C ASN A 45 -5.62 28.68 -11.72
N ILE A 46 -4.58 28.92 -10.94
CA ILE A 46 -4.53 30.09 -10.04
C ILE A 46 -4.33 31.36 -10.89
N ASN A 47 -3.53 31.27 -11.94
CA ASN A 47 -3.42 32.26 -13.01
C ASN A 47 -2.94 31.58 -14.31
N SER A 48 -2.58 32.36 -15.33
CA SER A 48 -2.12 31.82 -16.62
C SER A 48 -0.80 31.05 -16.56
N LYS A 49 -0.06 31.18 -15.45
CA LYS A 49 1.27 30.59 -15.26
C LYS A 49 1.28 29.50 -14.20
N LEU A 50 0.41 29.58 -13.18
CA LEU A 50 0.40 28.69 -12.03
C LEU A 50 -0.80 27.75 -12.06
N HIS A 51 -0.49 26.46 -12.08
CA HIS A 51 -1.47 25.39 -12.01
C HIS A 51 -1.22 24.52 -10.77
N LEU A 52 -2.32 24.12 -10.14
CA LEU A 52 -2.33 23.28 -8.96
C LEU A 52 -3.31 22.14 -9.18
N GLN A 53 -2.95 20.94 -8.77
CA GLN A 53 -3.83 19.79 -8.86
C GLN A 53 -3.70 18.97 -7.58
N VAL A 54 -4.85 18.73 -6.96
CA VAL A 54 -4.94 18.00 -5.70
C VAL A 54 -5.84 16.80 -5.92
N SER A 55 -5.37 15.63 -5.50
CA SER A 55 -6.21 14.44 -5.47
C SER A 55 -6.01 13.67 -4.18
N ALA A 56 -7.07 13.02 -3.72
CA ALA A 56 -7.05 12.20 -2.53
C ALA A 56 -7.91 10.95 -2.73
N LYS A 57 -7.52 9.87 -2.08
CA LYS A 57 -8.25 8.61 -2.03
C LYS A 57 -8.20 8.07 -0.62
N THR A 58 -9.30 7.53 -0.13
CA THR A 58 -9.33 6.70 1.07
C THR A 58 -9.99 5.37 0.74
N TYR A 59 -9.63 4.32 1.47
CA TYR A 59 -10.17 2.99 1.24
C TYR A 59 -10.21 2.16 2.52
N TYR A 60 -11.12 1.19 2.51
CA TYR A 60 -11.20 0.11 3.48
C TYR A 60 -11.43 -1.20 2.73
N ARG A 61 -10.79 -2.27 3.19
CA ARG A 61 -10.96 -3.62 2.68
C ARG A 61 -10.92 -4.63 3.81
N GLN A 62 -11.85 -5.57 3.78
CA GLN A 62 -11.89 -6.71 4.67
C GLN A 62 -11.65 -7.98 3.85
N ILE A 63 -10.78 -8.85 4.35
CA ILE A 63 -10.41 -10.13 3.71
C ILE A 63 -10.67 -11.25 4.71
N ASN A 64 -11.36 -12.28 4.26
CA ASN A 64 -11.73 -13.45 5.03
C ASN A 64 -11.14 -14.71 4.41
N ASN A 65 -11.01 -15.76 5.23
CA ASN A 65 -10.34 -17.01 4.88
C ASN A 65 -8.90 -16.79 4.44
N TRP A 66 -8.17 -15.85 5.04
CA TRP A 66 -6.78 -15.57 4.69
C TRP A 66 -5.93 -16.83 4.83
N ILE A 67 -5.30 -17.23 3.72
CA ILE A 67 -4.44 -18.40 3.61
C ILE A 67 -3.07 -18.00 4.13
N GLN A 68 -2.59 -18.70 5.15
CA GLN A 68 -1.24 -18.55 5.67
C GLN A 68 -0.61 -19.94 5.78
N TRP A 69 0.65 -20.03 5.34
CA TRP A 69 1.48 -21.18 5.59
C TRP A 69 1.91 -21.15 7.05
N ILE A 70 1.64 -22.23 7.77
CA ILE A 70 2.04 -22.44 9.16
C ILE A 70 2.49 -23.91 9.34
N PRO A 71 3.42 -24.20 10.26
CA PRO A 71 3.81 -25.58 10.53
C PRO A 71 2.63 -26.38 11.08
N ASN A 72 2.44 -27.60 10.57
CA ASN A 72 1.53 -28.58 11.14
C ASN A 72 2.17 -29.26 12.37
N PRO A 73 1.45 -30.15 13.10
CA PRO A 73 2.01 -30.84 14.26
C PRO A 73 3.28 -31.65 14.00
N GLN A 74 3.52 -32.04 12.74
CA GLN A 74 4.71 -32.75 12.28
C GLN A 74 5.86 -31.80 11.86
N GLY A 75 5.68 -30.49 12.02
CA GLY A 75 6.67 -29.47 11.64
C GLY A 75 6.70 -29.14 10.14
N VAL A 76 5.86 -29.78 9.33
CA VAL A 76 5.75 -29.52 7.89
C VAL A 76 4.91 -28.26 7.68
N TRP A 77 5.45 -27.30 6.94
CA TRP A 77 4.70 -26.09 6.57
C TRP A 77 3.56 -26.46 5.64
N SER A 78 2.34 -26.06 6.02
CA SER A 78 1.12 -26.32 5.27
C SER A 78 0.21 -25.09 5.26
N PRO A 79 -0.42 -24.76 4.13
CA PRO A 79 -1.33 -23.62 4.03
C PRO A 79 -2.67 -23.91 4.70
N ARG A 80 -3.18 -22.93 5.45
CA ARG A 80 -4.48 -23.01 6.12
C ARG A 80 -5.20 -21.65 6.07
N ASN A 81 -6.53 -21.67 5.94
CA ASN A 81 -7.37 -20.47 6.10
C ASN A 81 -7.49 -20.13 7.59
N VAL A 82 -6.62 -19.28 8.11
CA VAL A 82 -6.49 -19.08 9.57
C VAL A 82 -6.90 -17.71 10.07
N LYS A 83 -7.01 -16.72 9.18
CA LYS A 83 -7.16 -15.31 9.57
C LYS A 83 -8.25 -14.56 8.82
N SER A 84 -8.69 -13.48 9.43
CA SER A 84 -9.34 -12.35 8.77
C SER A 84 -8.43 -11.14 8.90
N VAL A 85 -8.30 -10.37 7.82
CA VAL A 85 -7.40 -9.21 7.73
C VAL A 85 -8.20 -7.99 7.29
N ALA A 86 -8.01 -6.88 7.99
CA ALA A 86 -8.49 -5.58 7.55
C ALA A 86 -7.32 -4.75 7.03
N ASN A 87 -7.57 -4.02 5.95
CA ASN A 87 -6.64 -3.09 5.34
C ASN A 87 -7.38 -1.78 5.07
N TYR A 88 -6.90 -0.68 5.62
CA TYR A 88 -7.45 0.64 5.36
C TYR A 88 -6.35 1.67 5.26
N GLY A 89 -6.64 2.75 4.55
CA GLY A 89 -5.63 3.76 4.33
C GLY A 89 -6.11 4.91 3.47
N GLY A 90 -5.22 5.87 3.28
CA GLY A 90 -5.44 7.05 2.48
C GLY A 90 -4.19 7.38 1.66
N MET A 91 -4.43 8.00 0.52
CA MET A 91 -3.40 8.52 -0.36
C MET A 91 -3.77 9.93 -0.78
N ALA A 92 -2.80 10.83 -0.80
CA ALA A 92 -2.95 12.19 -1.28
C ALA A 92 -1.82 12.51 -2.25
N TRP A 93 -2.14 13.26 -3.29
CA TRP A 93 -1.21 13.75 -4.29
C TRP A 93 -1.43 15.24 -4.50
N LEU A 94 -0.32 15.96 -4.58
CA LEU A 94 -0.25 17.37 -4.89
C LEU A 94 0.70 17.54 -6.07
N GLU A 95 0.19 18.15 -7.13
CA GLU A 95 0.94 18.51 -8.32
C GLU A 95 0.86 20.02 -8.50
N SER A 96 1.99 20.66 -8.75
CA SER A 96 2.05 22.08 -9.07
C SER A 96 2.94 22.31 -10.28
N SER A 97 2.57 23.26 -11.12
CA SER A 97 3.41 23.69 -12.23
C SER A 97 3.35 25.20 -12.40
N PHE A 98 4.50 25.83 -12.57
CA PHE A 98 4.66 27.25 -12.82
C PHE A 98 5.41 27.50 -14.13
N GLU A 99 4.75 28.15 -15.08
CA GLU A 99 5.31 28.48 -16.38
C GLU A 99 5.78 29.94 -16.41
N GLN A 100 7.09 30.17 -16.47
CA GLN A 100 7.65 31.52 -16.43
C GLN A 100 7.60 32.22 -17.81
N GLY A 101 7.39 31.45 -18.88
CA GLY A 101 7.47 31.88 -20.29
C GLY A 101 8.77 31.42 -20.96
N LYS A 102 8.87 31.54 -22.29
CA LYS A 102 10.05 31.13 -23.10
C LYS A 102 10.47 29.65 -22.92
N GLY A 103 9.51 28.77 -22.57
CA GLY A 103 9.74 27.34 -22.35
C GLY A 103 10.34 26.97 -21.00
N TRP A 104 10.34 27.89 -20.03
CA TRP A 104 10.80 27.63 -18.65
C TRP A 104 9.63 27.17 -17.78
N VAL A 105 9.76 26.00 -17.18
CA VAL A 105 8.72 25.37 -16.35
C VAL A 105 9.33 24.85 -15.06
N PHE A 106 8.74 25.25 -13.93
CA PHE A 106 8.98 24.64 -12.64
C PHE A 106 7.82 23.72 -12.29
N SER A 107 8.08 22.52 -11.78
CA SER A 107 7.04 21.59 -11.37
C SER A 107 7.37 20.93 -10.04
N GLY A 108 6.37 20.84 -9.18
CA GLY A 108 6.44 20.13 -7.91
C GLY A 108 5.44 18.99 -7.89
N PHE A 109 5.86 17.87 -7.33
CA PHE A 109 4.97 16.75 -7.01
C PHE A 109 5.24 16.30 -5.58
N PHE A 110 4.16 16.01 -4.86
CA PHE A 110 4.22 15.41 -3.54
C PHE A 110 3.15 14.34 -3.42
N SER A 111 3.54 13.15 -2.96
CA SER A 111 2.63 12.09 -2.59
C SER A 111 2.80 11.68 -1.13
N LEU A 112 1.67 11.34 -0.50
CA LEU A 112 1.60 10.77 0.83
C LEU A 112 0.66 9.58 0.80
N SER A 113 1.10 8.44 1.32
CA SER A 113 0.30 7.23 1.51
C SER A 113 0.40 6.79 2.96
N ALA A 114 -0.75 6.56 3.59
CA ALA A 114 -0.87 6.03 4.94
C ALA A 114 -1.70 4.74 4.92
N THR A 115 -1.13 3.63 5.38
CA THR A 115 -1.76 2.30 5.29
C THR A 115 -1.65 1.53 6.60
N LYS A 116 -2.80 1.08 7.11
CA LYS A 116 -2.89 0.15 8.23
C LYS A 116 -3.42 -1.19 7.71
N THR A 117 -2.67 -2.25 7.96
CA THR A 117 -3.08 -3.62 7.65
C THR A 117 -2.90 -4.46 8.90
N PHE A 118 -3.93 -5.17 9.35
CA PHE A 118 -3.85 -5.93 10.60
C PHE A 118 -4.81 -7.12 10.61
N THR A 119 -4.46 -8.13 11.41
CA THR A 119 -5.30 -9.30 11.61
C THR A 119 -6.45 -8.95 12.55
N THR A 120 -7.70 -9.11 12.09
CA THR A 120 -8.90 -8.87 12.89
C THR A 120 -9.39 -10.10 13.62
N LYS A 121 -9.16 -11.30 13.06
CA LYS A 121 -9.48 -12.58 13.68
C LYS A 121 -8.40 -13.59 13.33
N SER A 122 -8.10 -14.49 14.27
CA SER A 122 -7.19 -15.61 14.05
C SER A 122 -7.71 -16.88 14.73
N SER A 123 -7.53 -18.02 14.07
CA SER A 123 -7.77 -19.35 14.63
C SER A 123 -6.49 -20.01 15.17
N ILE A 124 -5.36 -19.31 15.09
CA ILE A 124 -4.10 -19.74 15.69
C ILE A 124 -4.16 -19.44 17.19
N ALA A 125 -3.88 -20.45 18.02
CA ALA A 125 -3.82 -20.28 19.46
C ALA A 125 -2.71 -19.28 19.85
N ASN A 126 -3.04 -18.33 20.74
CA ASN A 126 -2.11 -17.29 21.23
C ASN A 126 -1.41 -16.49 20.12
N ASP A 127 -2.14 -16.17 19.03
CA ASP A 127 -1.58 -15.42 17.90
C ASP A 127 -1.16 -14.00 18.30
N ALA A 128 0.15 -13.79 18.44
CA ALA A 128 0.75 -12.51 18.80
C ALA A 128 0.58 -11.41 17.73
N SER A 129 0.10 -11.75 16.52
CA SER A 129 -0.13 -10.80 15.42
C SER A 129 -1.52 -10.17 15.44
N LEU A 130 -2.41 -10.62 16.32
CA LEU A 130 -3.78 -10.10 16.40
C LEU A 130 -3.76 -8.59 16.70
N TYR A 131 -4.50 -7.82 15.89
CA TYR A 131 -4.56 -6.35 15.93
C TYR A 131 -3.25 -5.59 15.68
N LYS A 132 -2.16 -6.29 15.36
CA LYS A 132 -0.87 -5.70 15.03
C LYS A 132 -0.75 -5.42 13.53
N GLN A 133 0.03 -4.38 13.21
CA GLN A 133 0.39 -4.06 11.82
C GLN A 133 1.07 -5.26 11.16
N GLN A 134 0.66 -5.60 9.95
CA GLN A 134 1.26 -6.67 9.18
C GLN A 134 2.74 -6.37 8.92
N ILE A 135 3.57 -7.40 9.03
CA ILE A 135 5.00 -7.32 8.73
C ILE A 135 5.24 -6.84 7.30
N TYR A 136 6.36 -6.16 7.09
CA TYR A 136 6.81 -5.59 5.82
C TYR A 136 5.90 -4.52 5.19
N VAL A 137 4.76 -4.18 5.81
CA VAL A 137 3.88 -3.10 5.34
C VAL A 137 4.23 -1.79 6.05
N PRO A 138 4.80 -0.79 5.36
CA PRO A 138 5.07 0.51 5.97
C PRO A 138 3.76 1.21 6.29
N VAL A 139 3.74 1.93 7.42
CA VAL A 139 2.56 2.71 7.83
C VAL A 139 2.46 3.97 7.00
N PHE A 140 3.59 4.60 6.67
CA PHE A 140 3.66 5.81 5.86
C PHE A 140 4.70 5.70 4.74
N GLN A 141 4.36 6.23 3.57
CA GLN A 141 5.27 6.45 2.46
C GLN A 141 5.02 7.83 1.86
N THR A 142 6.09 8.52 1.51
CA THR A 142 5.99 9.81 0.81
C THR A 142 6.98 9.87 -0.33
N GLU A 143 6.68 10.70 -1.32
CA GLU A 143 7.60 11.03 -2.41
C GLU A 143 7.48 12.50 -2.69
N ALA A 144 8.60 13.22 -2.64
CA ALA A 144 8.69 14.59 -3.11
C ALA A 144 9.51 14.62 -4.40
N ARG A 145 9.04 15.34 -5.40
CA ARG A 145 9.73 15.52 -6.67
C ARG A 145 9.70 16.97 -7.08
N ILE A 146 10.84 17.52 -7.42
CA ILE A 146 10.98 18.88 -7.92
C ILE A 146 11.65 18.80 -9.28
N ARG A 147 11.06 19.45 -10.28
CA ARG A 147 11.59 19.52 -11.63
C ARG A 147 11.73 20.97 -12.05
N TYR A 148 12.87 21.29 -12.63
CA TYR A 148 13.09 22.54 -13.35
C TYR A 148 13.46 22.24 -14.80
N GLN A 149 12.73 22.82 -15.74
CA GLN A 149 12.86 22.54 -17.15
C GLN A 149 13.03 23.84 -17.94
N THR A 150 13.95 23.81 -18.88
CA THR A 150 14.17 24.83 -19.93
C THR A 150 13.91 24.18 -21.30
N PRO A 151 13.97 24.91 -22.43
CA PRO A 151 13.85 24.31 -23.75
C PRO A 151 14.89 23.23 -24.08
N ASN A 152 16.08 23.28 -23.46
CA ASN A 152 17.22 22.45 -23.85
C ASN A 152 17.59 21.38 -22.81
N TRP A 153 17.22 21.57 -21.55
CA TRP A 153 17.58 20.67 -20.46
C TRP A 153 16.55 20.72 -19.34
N TYR A 154 16.52 19.67 -18.51
CA TYR A 154 15.79 19.66 -17.26
C TYR A 154 16.64 19.04 -16.16
N ILE A 155 16.38 19.43 -14.93
CA ILE A 155 16.91 18.81 -13.71
C ILE A 155 15.71 18.35 -12.90
N GLN A 156 15.80 17.14 -12.32
CA GLN A 156 14.75 16.61 -11.48
C GLN A 156 15.33 15.97 -10.23
N ILE A 157 14.86 16.40 -9.06
CA ILE A 157 15.25 15.80 -7.79
C ILE A 157 14.06 15.01 -7.25
N GLU A 158 14.28 13.75 -6.90
CA GLU A 158 13.28 12.87 -6.28
C GLU A 158 13.74 12.40 -4.91
N VAL A 159 12.86 12.52 -3.90
CA VAL A 159 13.13 12.17 -2.51
C VAL A 159 12.00 11.27 -1.99
N PRO A 160 12.10 9.93 -2.19
CA PRO A 160 11.20 8.99 -1.54
C PRO A 160 11.58 8.79 -0.07
N TYR A 161 10.56 8.59 0.76
CA TYR A 161 10.67 8.26 2.17
C TYR A 161 9.72 7.12 2.51
N THR A 162 10.20 6.17 3.30
CA THR A 162 9.40 5.07 3.83
C THR A 162 9.59 4.94 5.33
N SER A 163 8.48 4.89 6.07
CA SER A 163 8.49 4.70 7.51
C SER A 163 9.03 3.33 7.93
N LYS A 164 9.23 3.15 9.23
CA LYS A 164 9.56 1.84 9.82
C LYS A 164 8.61 0.73 9.37
N ARG A 165 9.13 -0.49 9.29
CA ARG A 165 8.40 -1.73 8.95
C ARG A 165 8.76 -2.81 9.94
N TYR A 166 7.76 -3.45 10.54
CA TYR A 166 8.02 -4.60 11.39
C TYR A 166 8.42 -5.81 10.53
N ILE A 167 9.36 -6.60 11.01
CA ILE A 167 9.80 -7.84 10.33
C ILE A 167 9.41 -9.10 11.11
N SER A 168 8.98 -8.94 12.36
CA SER A 168 8.43 -10.00 13.18
C SER A 168 6.96 -9.76 13.49
N SER A 169 6.16 -10.83 13.52
CA SER A 169 4.71 -10.77 13.73
C SER A 169 4.30 -10.23 15.09
N ASP A 170 5.19 -10.33 16.08
CA ASP A 170 5.04 -9.81 17.44
C ASP A 170 5.49 -8.35 17.60
N HIS A 171 6.10 -7.75 16.56
CA HIS A 171 6.73 -6.42 16.55
C HIS A 171 8.02 -6.26 17.36
N SER A 172 8.67 -7.35 17.79
CA SER A 172 9.97 -7.29 18.47
C SER A 172 11.08 -6.70 17.58
N ASN A 173 11.02 -6.95 16.27
CA ASN A 173 12.02 -6.49 15.31
C ASN A 173 11.41 -5.60 14.22
N HIS A 174 12.17 -4.58 13.80
CA HIS A 174 11.75 -3.64 12.76
C HIS A 174 12.93 -3.15 11.92
N LEU A 175 12.65 -2.83 10.66
CA LEU A 175 13.55 -2.06 9.81
C LEU A 175 13.37 -0.56 10.09
N PRO A 176 14.47 0.21 10.14
CA PRO A 176 14.41 1.64 10.34
C PRO A 176 13.76 2.35 9.15
N VAL A 177 13.51 3.64 9.35
CA VAL A 177 13.10 4.57 8.31
C VAL A 177 14.15 4.60 7.20
N PHE A 178 13.69 4.75 5.96
CA PHE A 178 14.55 4.80 4.78
C PHE A 178 14.17 6.01 3.91
N PHE A 179 15.15 6.78 3.49
CA PHE A 179 14.99 7.81 2.46
C PHE A 179 16.21 7.81 1.53
N THR A 180 16.00 8.17 0.27
CA THR A 180 17.06 8.35 -0.73
C THR A 180 16.79 9.63 -1.51
N ALA A 181 17.81 10.14 -2.20
CA ALA A 181 17.66 11.26 -3.12
C ALA A 181 18.27 10.88 -4.48
N PHE A 182 17.52 11.11 -5.55
CA PHE A 182 17.95 10.90 -6.93
C PHE A 182 17.93 12.25 -7.66
N VAL A 183 18.84 12.44 -8.62
CA VAL A 183 18.99 13.65 -9.46
C VAL A 183 18.97 13.25 -10.93
#